data_AF-A0AAE3P2Z7-F1
#
_entry.id   AF-A0AAE3P2Z7-F1
#
_cell.length_a   1.000
_cell.length_b   1.000
_cell.length_c   1.000
_cell.angle_alpha   90.00
_cell.angle_beta   90.00
_cell.angle_gamma   90.00
#
_symmetry.space_group_name_H-M   'P 1'
#
loop_
_entity.id
_entity.type
_entity.pdbx_description
1 polymer ?
#
loop_
_entity_poly.entity_id
_entity_poly.type
_entity_poly.pdbx_seq_one_letter_code
_entity_poly.pdbx_strand_id
1 'polypeptide(L)' 'RKDIRKYYERWIKSGKDQSALLPHKRGPKPGKYKLLTKKEERIIIEIRRRLGANEFEIFHLLKNKFDLHPSPDFCQLV' A
#
# COMPACT_ATOMS: atom_id res chain seq x y z
N ARG A 1 -34.97 -1.12 6.84
CA ARG A 1 -35.06 0.34 7.13
C ARG A 1 -33.72 0.99 7.55
N LYS A 2 -32.57 0.30 7.52
CA LYS A 2 -31.28 0.87 7.99
C LYS A 2 -30.50 1.65 6.91
N ASP A 3 -30.99 1.68 5.67
CA ASP A 3 -30.16 2.07 4.52
C ASP A 3 -30.30 3.56 4.13
N ILE A 4 -31.50 4.14 4.17
CA ILE A 4 -31.72 5.55 3.77
C ILE A 4 -30.99 6.53 4.71
N ARG A 5 -31.08 6.29 6.03
CA ARG A 5 -30.42 7.13 7.04
C ARG A 5 -28.91 7.20 6.82
N LYS A 6 -28.28 6.07 6.46
CA LYS A 6 -26.84 5.99 6.16
C LYS A 6 -26.44 6.89 4.98
N TYR A 7 -27.22 6.90 3.91
CA TYR A 7 -26.95 7.77 2.75
C TYR A 7 -27.20 9.24 3.05
N TYR A 8 -28.27 9.55 3.81
CA TYR A 8 -28.56 10.89 4.26
C TYR A 8 -27.45 11.48 5.14
N GLU A 9 -26.98 10.73 6.15
CA GLU A 9 -25.88 11.16 7.02
C GLU A 9 -24.58 11.36 6.24
N ARG A 10 -24.30 10.51 5.24
CA ARG A 10 -23.13 10.66 4.37
C ARG A 10 -23.21 11.94 3.53
N TRP A 11 -24.38 12.24 2.96
CA TRP A 11 -24.63 13.43 2.16
C TRP A 11 -24.49 14.72 2.98
N ILE A 12 -25.02 14.75 4.20
CA ILE A 12 -24.85 15.89 5.11
C ILE A 12 -23.36 16.09 5.46
N LYS A 13 -22.63 15.02 5.77
CA LYS A 13 -21.19 15.08 6.11
C LYS A 13 -20.29 15.54 4.96
N SER A 14 -20.70 15.33 3.71
CA SER A 14 -19.93 15.77 2.54
C SER A 14 -20.30 17.18 2.05
N GLY A 15 -21.08 17.94 2.82
CA GLY A 15 -21.52 19.28 2.41
C GLY A 15 -22.59 19.25 1.31
N LYS A 16 -23.44 18.22 1.31
CA LYS A 16 -24.53 18.01 0.34
C LYS A 16 -24.06 17.75 -1.10
N ASP A 17 -22.82 17.30 -1.27
CA ASP A 17 -22.30 16.88 -2.56
C ASP A 17 -22.96 15.58 -3.05
N GLN A 18 -23.46 15.58 -4.28
CA GLN A 18 -24.08 14.40 -4.91
C GLN A 18 -23.07 13.27 -5.12
N SER A 19 -21.78 13.59 -5.31
CA SER A 19 -20.73 12.58 -5.50
C SER A 19 -20.59 11.63 -4.30
N ALA A 20 -20.96 12.08 -3.09
CA ALA A 20 -20.87 11.29 -1.88
C ALA A 20 -21.94 10.18 -1.77
N LEU A 21 -23.04 10.30 -2.53
CA LEU A 21 -24.04 9.23 -2.63
C LEU A 21 -23.50 8.04 -3.42
N LEU A 22 -22.51 8.27 -4.29
CA LEU A 22 -21.91 7.23 -5.08
C LEU A 22 -21.10 6.27 -4.18
N PRO A 23 -21.08 4.97 -4.50
CA PRO A 23 -20.19 4.03 -3.84
C PRO A 23 -18.73 4.47 -4.00
N HIS A 24 -17.99 4.57 -2.90
CA HIS A 24 -16.54 4.75 -2.98
C HIS A 24 -15.88 3.52 -3.59
N LYS A 25 -14.73 3.73 -4.24
CA LYS A 25 -13.87 2.64 -4.71
C LYS A 25 -13.64 1.66 -3.56
N ARG A 26 -14.05 0.41 -3.79
CA ARG A 26 -13.82 -0.70 -2.85
C ARG A 26 -12.38 -1.17 -2.98
N GLY A 27 -11.86 -1.75 -1.90
CA GLY A 27 -10.50 -2.25 -1.84
C GLY A 27 -9.51 -1.25 -1.25
N PRO A 28 -8.24 -1.65 -1.16
CA PRO A 28 -7.23 -0.80 -0.56
C PRO A 28 -6.95 0.42 -1.43
N LYS A 29 -6.82 1.57 -0.77
CA LYS A 29 -6.47 2.81 -1.47
C LYS A 29 -5.12 2.61 -2.18
N PRO A 30 -4.97 3.05 -3.44
CA PRO A 30 -3.69 2.96 -4.14
C PRO A 30 -2.61 3.66 -3.31
N GLY A 31 -1.49 2.97 -3.07
CA GLY A 31 -0.40 3.47 -2.25
C GLY A 31 -0.53 3.25 -0.73
N LYS A 32 -1.69 2.80 -0.21
CA LYS A 32 -1.88 2.59 1.25
C LYS A 32 -0.96 1.51 1.83
N TYR A 33 -0.61 0.52 1.02
CA TYR A 33 0.27 -0.59 1.41
C TYR A 33 1.62 -0.59 0.69
N LYS A 34 1.90 0.43 -0.15
CA LYS A 34 3.23 0.58 -0.74
C LYS A 34 4.12 1.29 0.27
N LEU A 35 4.83 0.49 1.07
CA LEU A 35 5.84 0.99 2.00
C LEU A 35 7.07 1.51 1.23
N LEU A 36 7.35 0.93 0.06
CA LEU A 36 8.51 1.27 -0.76
C LEU A 36 8.10 2.01 -2.03
N THR A 37 9.00 2.87 -2.50
CA THR A 37 8.94 3.47 -3.82
C THR A 37 9.30 2.44 -4.91
N LYS A 38 8.84 2.69 -6.15
CA LYS A 38 9.13 1.80 -7.29
C LYS A 38 10.63 1.61 -7.56
N LYS A 39 11.47 2.57 -7.17
CA LYS A 39 12.92 2.49 -7.34
C LYS A 39 13.51 1.47 -6.37
N GLU A 40 13.07 1.50 -5.13
CA GLU A 40 13.53 0.59 -4.07
C GLU A 40 13.06 -0.84 -4.34
N GLU A 41 11.81 -1.03 -4.80
CA GLU A 41 11.29 -2.32 -5.28
C GLU A 41 12.19 -2.89 -6.39
N ARG A 42 12.62 -2.06 -7.35
CA ARG A 42 13.50 -2.50 -8.46
C ARG A 42 14.88 -2.94 -7.97
N ILE A 43 15.46 -2.25 -7.00
CA ILE A 43 16.76 -2.62 -6.41
C ILE A 43 16.67 -3.99 -5.74
N ILE A 44 15.60 -4.25 -4.99
CA ILE A 44 15.36 -5.55 -4.35
C ILE A 44 15.28 -6.67 -5.39
N ILE A 45 14.51 -6.45 -6.47
CA ILE A 45 14.37 -7.43 -7.56
C ILE A 45 15.73 -7.68 -8.24
N GLU A 46 16.52 -6.64 -8.47
CA GLU A 46 17.84 -6.75 -9.10
C GLU A 46 18.83 -7.54 -8.24
N ILE A 47 18.88 -7.27 -6.93
CA ILE A 47 19.69 -8.02 -5.96
C ILE A 47 19.26 -9.49 -5.95
N ARG A 48 17.96 -9.76 -5.84
CA ARG A 48 17.41 -11.12 -5.82
C ARG A 48 17.77 -11.90 -7.09
N ARG A 49 17.65 -11.27 -8.25
CA ARG A 49 17.98 -11.90 -9.55
C ARG A 49 19.47 -12.10 -9.78
N ARG A 50 20.32 -11.16 -9.35
CA ARG A 50 21.77 -11.23 -9.61
C ARG A 50 22.52 -12.09 -8.61
N LEU A 51 22.18 -11.96 -7.33
CA LEU A 51 22.91 -12.59 -6.23
C LEU A 51 22.26 -13.91 -5.78
N GLY A 52 21.01 -14.17 -6.16
CA GLY A 52 20.26 -15.33 -5.66
C GLY A 52 20.05 -15.31 -4.14
N ALA A 53 20.18 -14.12 -3.53
CA ALA A 53 20.24 -13.93 -2.10
C ALA A 53 18.88 -14.22 -1.43
N ASN A 54 18.95 -14.72 -0.19
CA ASN A 54 17.78 -14.98 0.64
C ASN A 54 17.17 -13.67 1.16
N GLU A 55 15.90 -13.68 1.57
CA GLU A 55 15.16 -12.51 2.04
C GLU A 55 15.84 -11.80 3.20
N PHE A 56 16.39 -12.57 4.15
CA PHE A 56 17.14 -12.03 5.28
C PHE A 56 18.46 -11.39 4.84
N GLU A 57 19.12 -11.93 3.82
CA GLU A 57 20.37 -11.38 3.29
C GLU A 57 20.11 -10.06 2.57
N ILE A 58 19.07 -10.03 1.73
CA ILE A 58 18.59 -8.82 1.07
C ILE A 58 18.25 -7.74 2.10
N PHE A 59 17.55 -8.11 3.17
CA PHE A 59 17.22 -7.21 4.27
C PHE A 59 18.49 -6.63 4.92
N HIS A 60 19.48 -7.46 5.25
CA HIS A 60 20.73 -7.00 5.85
C HIS A 60 21.56 -6.09 4.92
N LEU A 61 21.59 -6.41 3.61
CA LEU A 61 22.26 -5.58 2.60
C LEU A 61 21.62 -4.19 2.45
N LEU A 62 20.33 -4.07 2.76
CA LEU A 62 19.53 -2.85 2.55
C LEU A 62 19.20 -2.11 3.85
N LYS A 63 19.59 -2.65 5.01
CA LYS A 63 19.32 -2.11 6.37
C LYS A 63 19.82 -0.68 6.59
N ASN A 64 20.72 -0.17 5.76
CA ASN A 64 21.23 1.20 5.88
C ASN A 64 20.98 2.05 4.62
N LYS A 65 20.16 1.56 3.67
CA LYS A 65 19.96 2.21 2.35
C LYS A 65 18.56 2.77 2.12
N PHE A 66 17.59 2.40 2.95
CA PHE A 66 16.20 2.87 2.85
C PHE A 66 15.76 3.52 4.16
N ASP A 67 14.94 4.56 4.08
CA ASP A 67 14.35 5.24 5.24
C ASP A 67 13.23 4.40 5.88
N LEU A 68 12.58 3.54 5.08
CA LEU A 68 11.56 2.60 5.51
C LEU A 68 12.06 1.18 5.27
N HIS A 69 12.24 0.43 6.35
CA HIS A 69 12.67 -0.96 6.26
C HIS A 69 11.46 -1.88 6.07
N PRO A 70 11.33 -2.54 4.91
CA PRO A 70 10.32 -3.58 4.75
C PRO A 70 10.65 -4.74 5.71
N SER A 71 9.62 -5.36 6.28
CA SER A 71 9.82 -6.64 6.98
C SER A 71 10.38 -7.69 6.00
N PRO A 72 11.13 -8.70 6.46
CA PRO A 72 11.62 -9.78 5.60
C PRO A 72 10.50 -10.41 4.75
N ASP A 73 9.33 -10.64 5.35
CA ASP A 73 8.14 -11.18 4.66
C ASP A 73 7.63 -10.29 3.51
N PHE A 74 7.87 -8.97 3.56
CA PHE A 74 7.46 -8.07 2.50
C PHE A 74 8.28 -8.28 1.22
N CYS A 75 9.53 -8.75 1.33
CA CYS A 75 10.35 -9.14 0.19
C CYS A 75 9.80 -10.37 -0.57
N GLN A 76 8.86 -11.13 0.01
CA GLN A 76 8.20 -12.25 -0.68
C GLN A 76 7.19 -11.80 -1.73
N LEU A 77 6.58 -10.62 -1.53
CA LEU A 77 5.49 -10.11 -2.36
C LEU A 77 5.98 -9.25 -3.54
N VAL A 78 7.30 -9.03 -3.64
CA VAL A 78 7.98 -8.27 -4.69
C VAL A 78 8.67 -9.22 -5.67
#